data_AF-A0A1F3Y2I2-F1
#
_entry.id   AF-A0A1F3Y2I2-F1
#
_cell.length_a   1.000
_cell.length_b   1.000
_cell.length_c   1.000
_cell.angle_alpha   90.00
_cell.angle_beta   90.00
_cell.angle_gamma   90.00
#
_symmetry.space_group_name_H-M   'P 1'
#
loop_
_entity.id
_entity.type
_entity.pdbx_description
1 polymer ?
#
loop_
_entity_poly.entity_id
_entity_poly.type
_entity_poly.pdbx_seq_one_letter_code
_entity_poly.pdbx_strand_id
1 'polypeptide(L)'
;MKILLVAAIAVFCENVVASSWTVTGVVENPESVFYDAAENLIYVSSVAGDGQTKDGKGWISVVSPAGRVVSAKWVDGLNAPKGLRSHKGTLWVTDIDEVVSIDMKSGKISGRLKIEGAKFLNDPAIAPDGTVYVSDSLTSTIHSIKNGRASVLASGPELESPNGLCFRQGRLYVAAWGLTSDWNTKVPGRIYYIDIKSKKITHITKKPLGNLDGLEFDKNNKFLVSDWVAGRVYSVDAKGVSKVIHAGSQGIADIGYVPSLDLLVMPNMKESRVEAVRVK
;
A
#
# COMPACT_ATOMS: atom_id res chain seq x y z
N MET A 1 -58.45 -22.94 21.72
CA MET A 1 -57.64 -21.84 21.16
C MET A 1 -56.24 -22.40 20.91
N LYS A 2 -55.87 -22.71 19.65
CA LYS A 2 -54.58 -23.33 19.30
C LYS A 2 -53.53 -22.23 19.14
N ILE A 3 -52.50 -22.26 19.96
CA ILE A 3 -51.33 -21.36 19.84
C ILE A 3 -50.45 -21.92 18.72
N LEU A 4 -50.34 -21.17 17.61
CA LEU A 4 -49.40 -21.47 16.54
C LEU A 4 -48.04 -20.86 16.93
N LEU A 5 -47.05 -21.71 17.19
CA LEU A 5 -45.67 -21.29 17.39
C LEU A 5 -45.01 -21.14 16.01
N VAL A 6 -44.78 -19.91 15.55
CA VAL A 6 -44.00 -19.65 14.34
C VAL A 6 -42.53 -19.59 14.73
N ALA A 7 -41.77 -20.63 14.39
CA ALA A 7 -40.32 -20.61 14.50
C ALA A 7 -39.74 -19.71 13.41
N ALA A 8 -39.16 -18.57 13.80
CA ALA A 8 -38.38 -17.74 12.90
C ALA A 8 -37.04 -18.42 12.60
N ILE A 9 -36.86 -18.90 11.37
CA ILE A 9 -35.57 -19.38 10.89
C ILE A 9 -34.72 -18.16 10.57
N ALA A 10 -33.74 -17.85 11.42
CA ALA A 10 -32.70 -16.89 11.10
C ALA A 10 -31.77 -17.51 10.06
N VAL A 11 -31.89 -17.07 8.80
CA VAL A 11 -30.91 -17.41 7.76
C VAL A 11 -29.66 -16.57 8.02
N PHE A 12 -28.64 -17.19 8.61
CA PHE A 12 -27.30 -16.62 8.61
C PHE A 12 -26.73 -16.77 7.20
N CYS A 13 -26.78 -15.70 6.42
CA CYS A 13 -25.96 -15.58 5.22
C CYS A 13 -24.51 -15.48 5.69
N GLU A 14 -23.80 -16.61 5.77
CA GLU A 14 -22.34 -16.58 5.81
C GLU A 14 -21.88 -15.86 4.54
N ASN A 15 -21.18 -14.73 4.70
CA ASN A 15 -20.56 -14.01 3.60
C ASN A 15 -19.50 -14.92 2.98
N VAL A 16 -19.89 -15.71 1.97
CA VAL A 16 -18.95 -16.55 1.22
C VAL A 16 -18.00 -15.61 0.48
N VAL A 17 -16.74 -15.55 0.95
CA VAL A 17 -15.68 -14.83 0.24
C VAL A 17 -15.32 -15.64 -1.00
N ALA A 18 -15.65 -15.11 -2.17
CA ALA A 18 -15.28 -15.68 -3.46
C ALA A 18 -13.75 -15.92 -3.57
N SER A 19 -13.32 -16.84 -4.43
CA SER A 19 -11.88 -17.06 -4.67
C SER A 19 -11.17 -15.86 -5.30
N SER A 20 -11.94 -14.99 -5.94
CA SER A 20 -11.53 -13.70 -6.43
C SER A 20 -12.73 -12.75 -6.52
N TRP A 21 -12.47 -11.45 -6.51
CA TRP A 21 -13.46 -10.41 -6.78
C TRP A 21 -12.81 -9.18 -7.42
N THR A 22 -13.62 -8.35 -8.06
CA THR A 22 -13.19 -7.09 -8.68
C THR A 22 -14.14 -5.97 -8.29
N VAL A 23 -13.60 -4.80 -7.99
CA VAL A 23 -14.32 -3.56 -7.72
C VAL A 23 -13.97 -2.53 -8.80
N THR A 24 -14.99 -1.91 -9.39
CA THR A 24 -14.88 -0.86 -10.42
C THR A 24 -15.82 0.31 -10.09
N GLY A 25 -15.62 1.47 -10.72
CA GLY A 25 -16.54 2.62 -10.66
C GLY A 25 -16.55 3.40 -9.33
N VAL A 26 -15.81 2.94 -8.32
CA VAL A 26 -15.64 3.62 -7.01
C VAL A 26 -14.17 3.97 -6.71
N VAL A 27 -13.30 3.75 -7.69
CA VAL A 27 -11.87 4.06 -7.66
C VAL A 27 -11.48 4.63 -9.02
N GLU A 28 -10.48 5.51 -9.05
CA GLU A 28 -9.93 6.09 -10.27
C GLU A 28 -8.42 6.23 -10.11
N ASN A 29 -7.68 5.61 -11.02
CA ASN A 29 -6.23 5.43 -10.88
C ASN A 29 -5.85 4.99 -9.45
N PRO A 30 -6.40 3.85 -8.96
CA PRO A 30 -6.09 3.41 -7.61
C PRO A 30 -4.61 3.11 -7.49
N GLU A 31 -3.98 3.57 -6.42
CA GLU A 31 -2.51 3.50 -6.29
C GLU A 31 -2.02 2.64 -5.13
N SER A 32 -2.76 2.62 -4.01
CA SER A 32 -2.40 1.78 -2.87
C SER A 32 -3.63 1.09 -2.28
N VAL A 33 -3.39 -0.09 -1.75
CA VAL A 33 -4.35 -0.86 -0.96
C VAL A 33 -3.76 -1.19 0.40
N PHE A 34 -4.49 -0.86 1.47
CA PHE A 34 -4.14 -1.23 2.84
C PHE A 34 -5.28 -2.00 3.50
N TYR A 35 -4.95 -3.16 4.08
CA TYR A 35 -5.88 -3.93 4.89
C TYR A 35 -5.68 -3.62 6.38
N ASP A 36 -6.72 -3.07 7.01
CA ASP A 36 -6.77 -2.89 8.46
C ASP A 36 -7.43 -4.11 9.12
N ALA A 37 -6.61 -4.89 9.83
CA ALA A 37 -7.07 -6.12 10.49
C ALA A 37 -7.97 -5.86 11.71
N ALA A 38 -7.91 -4.68 12.33
CA ALA A 38 -8.71 -4.37 13.51
C ALA A 38 -10.17 -4.09 13.13
N GLU A 39 -10.38 -3.40 12.01
CA GLU A 39 -11.71 -3.10 11.48
C GLU A 39 -12.19 -4.12 10.45
N ASN A 40 -11.29 -4.99 9.97
CA ASN A 40 -11.54 -5.94 8.88
C ASN A 40 -12.03 -5.23 7.60
N LEU A 41 -11.34 -4.15 7.25
CA LEU A 41 -11.64 -3.28 6.11
C LEU A 41 -10.41 -3.05 5.25
N ILE A 42 -10.64 -2.80 3.96
CA ILE A 42 -9.63 -2.47 2.96
C ILE A 42 -9.81 -1.02 2.55
N TYR A 43 -8.76 -0.23 2.71
CA TYR A 43 -8.66 1.16 2.30
C TYR A 43 -7.93 1.24 0.96
N VAL A 44 -8.47 2.02 0.02
CA VAL A 44 -7.90 2.15 -1.32
C VAL A 44 -7.75 3.62 -1.67
N SER A 45 -6.53 4.07 -1.98
CA SER A 45 -6.30 5.43 -2.46
C SER A 45 -6.61 5.52 -3.94
N SER A 46 -7.23 6.63 -4.35
CA SER A 46 -7.49 6.97 -5.75
C SER A 46 -6.80 8.29 -6.07
N VAL A 47 -5.87 8.24 -7.03
CA VAL A 47 -5.12 9.43 -7.46
C VAL A 47 -6.02 10.43 -8.19
N ALA A 48 -7.03 9.96 -8.92
CA ALA A 48 -7.98 10.82 -9.64
C ALA A 48 -7.34 11.76 -10.68
N GLY A 49 -6.46 11.22 -11.53
CA GLY A 49 -5.78 11.98 -12.58
C GLY A 49 -4.26 11.72 -12.60
N ASP A 50 -3.48 12.79 -12.75
CA ASP A 50 -2.02 12.72 -12.77
C ASP A 50 -1.43 12.62 -11.35
N GLY A 51 -0.39 11.80 -11.20
CA GLY A 51 0.22 11.48 -9.91
C GLY A 51 0.93 12.63 -9.18
N GLN A 52 1.08 13.82 -9.79
CA GLN A 52 1.76 14.98 -9.20
C GLN A 52 0.88 16.24 -9.13
N THR A 53 -0.36 16.17 -9.59
CA THR A 53 -1.25 17.34 -9.63
C THR A 53 -1.87 17.60 -8.25
N LYS A 54 -1.79 18.85 -7.78
CA LYS A 54 -2.37 19.29 -6.51
C LYS A 54 -3.72 19.98 -6.68
N ASP A 55 -4.75 19.22 -7.03
CA ASP A 55 -6.08 19.75 -7.36
C ASP A 55 -7.19 19.34 -6.38
N GLY A 56 -6.86 18.62 -5.31
CA GLY A 56 -7.83 18.19 -4.30
C GLY A 56 -8.86 17.16 -4.79
N LYS A 57 -8.64 16.50 -5.93
CA LYS A 57 -9.60 15.53 -6.48
C LYS A 57 -9.45 14.12 -5.94
N GLY A 58 -8.27 13.75 -5.47
CA GLY A 58 -7.98 12.44 -4.90
C GLY A 58 -8.83 12.10 -3.67
N TRP A 59 -9.01 10.80 -3.45
CA TRP A 59 -9.84 10.30 -2.35
C TRP A 59 -9.42 8.90 -1.87
N ILE A 60 -10.04 8.44 -0.78
CA ILE A 60 -9.92 7.09 -0.25
C ILE A 60 -11.27 6.40 -0.27
N SER A 61 -11.31 5.18 -0.82
CA SER A 61 -12.48 4.29 -0.82
C SER A 61 -12.30 3.21 0.24
N VAL A 62 -13.40 2.65 0.73
CA VAL A 62 -13.41 1.56 1.71
C VAL A 62 -14.20 0.39 1.17
N VAL A 63 -13.58 -0.79 1.19
CA VAL A 63 -14.11 -2.06 0.67
C VAL A 63 -13.95 -3.15 1.73
N SER A 64 -14.84 -4.12 1.79
CA SER A 64 -14.67 -5.29 2.66
C SER A 64 -13.74 -6.33 2.02
N PRO A 65 -13.16 -7.27 2.78
CA PRO A 65 -12.43 -8.41 2.21
C PRO A 65 -13.25 -9.32 1.28
N ALA A 66 -14.58 -9.18 1.29
CA ALA A 66 -15.49 -9.86 0.36
C ALA A 66 -15.77 -9.07 -0.93
N GLY A 67 -15.10 -7.93 -1.14
CA GLY A 67 -15.28 -7.08 -2.32
C GLY A 67 -16.52 -6.18 -2.27
N ARG A 68 -17.21 -6.09 -1.13
CA ARG A 68 -18.35 -5.18 -0.98
C ARG A 68 -17.86 -3.77 -0.72
N VAL A 69 -18.31 -2.81 -1.53
CA VAL A 69 -18.07 -1.39 -1.28
C VAL A 69 -18.76 -0.98 0.02
N VAL A 70 -17.98 -0.50 0.99
CA VAL A 70 -18.49 0.03 2.26
C VAL A 70 -18.67 1.54 2.15
N SER A 71 -17.74 2.23 1.51
CA SER A 71 -17.87 3.64 1.14
C SER A 71 -17.07 3.91 -0.13
N ALA A 72 -17.72 4.50 -1.14
CA ALA A 72 -17.07 4.81 -2.42
C ALA A 72 -16.11 6.01 -2.34
N LYS A 73 -16.32 6.92 -1.39
CA LYS A 73 -15.52 8.13 -1.19
C LYS A 73 -15.60 8.50 0.29
N TRP A 74 -14.81 7.79 1.10
CA TRP A 74 -14.81 7.93 2.56
C TRP A 74 -14.09 9.19 3.02
N VAL A 75 -12.97 9.52 2.39
CA VAL A 75 -12.21 10.77 2.60
C VAL A 75 -11.91 11.36 1.23
N ASP A 76 -12.20 12.64 1.03
CA ASP A 76 -11.89 13.40 -0.19
C ASP A 76 -11.07 14.66 0.12
N GLY A 77 -10.82 15.48 -0.91
CA GLY A 77 -9.99 16.68 -0.78
C GLY A 77 -8.49 16.37 -0.64
N LEU A 78 -8.06 15.18 -1.04
CA LEU A 78 -6.64 14.82 -1.20
C LEU A 78 -6.20 15.16 -2.62
N ASN A 79 -4.91 15.31 -2.87
CA ASN A 79 -4.44 15.67 -4.20
C ASN A 79 -4.30 14.44 -5.10
N ALA A 80 -3.27 13.63 -4.85
CA ALA A 80 -2.96 12.40 -5.57
C ALA A 80 -2.47 11.33 -4.57
N PRO A 81 -3.33 10.89 -3.64
CA PRO A 81 -2.93 10.05 -2.52
C PRO A 81 -2.37 8.71 -3.00
N LYS A 82 -1.33 8.21 -2.33
CA LYS A 82 -0.63 6.97 -2.67
C LYS A 82 -0.72 5.99 -1.51
N GLY A 83 0.41 5.58 -0.94
CA GLY A 83 0.52 4.61 0.14
C GLY A 83 -0.30 4.94 1.39
N LEU A 84 -0.74 3.87 2.05
CA LEU A 84 -1.66 3.89 3.17
C LEU A 84 -1.17 2.97 4.29
N ARG A 85 -1.06 3.47 5.53
CA ARG A 85 -0.83 2.61 6.72
C ARG A 85 -1.52 3.16 7.96
N SER A 86 -2.07 2.29 8.79
CA SER A 86 -2.68 2.70 10.07
C SER A 86 -1.74 2.51 11.27
N HIS A 87 -1.88 3.38 12.26
CA HIS A 87 -1.33 3.18 13.59
C HIS A 87 -2.25 3.82 14.63
N LYS A 88 -2.73 3.01 15.60
CA LYS A 88 -3.56 3.45 16.74
C LYS A 88 -4.77 4.31 16.33
N GLY A 89 -5.49 3.91 15.28
CA GLY A 89 -6.70 4.60 14.81
C GLY A 89 -6.45 5.82 13.92
N THR A 90 -5.19 6.11 13.58
CA THR A 90 -4.83 7.11 12.57
C THR A 90 -4.38 6.40 11.30
N LEU A 91 -4.98 6.76 10.17
CA LEU A 91 -4.51 6.40 8.84
C LEU A 91 -3.53 7.47 8.36
N TRP A 92 -2.33 7.04 7.96
CA TRP A 92 -1.28 7.87 7.39
C TRP A 92 -1.26 7.66 5.89
N VAL A 93 -1.27 8.78 5.16
CA VAL A 93 -1.42 8.81 3.70
C VAL A 93 -0.37 9.72 3.12
N THR A 94 0.37 9.25 2.13
CA THR A 94 1.25 10.08 1.32
C THR A 94 0.45 10.80 0.25
N ASP A 95 0.67 12.11 0.11
CA ASP A 95 -0.04 12.95 -0.84
C ASP A 95 0.94 13.91 -1.52
N ILE A 96 1.70 13.39 -2.49
CA ILE A 96 2.73 14.09 -3.29
C ILE A 96 3.93 14.58 -2.47
N ASP A 97 3.80 15.67 -1.72
CA ASP A 97 4.88 16.28 -0.91
C ASP A 97 4.48 16.48 0.55
N GLU A 98 3.31 15.98 0.93
CA GLU A 98 2.84 15.99 2.30
C GLU A 98 2.41 14.60 2.76
N VAL A 99 2.39 14.43 4.08
CA VAL A 99 1.82 13.27 4.75
C VAL A 99 0.58 13.72 5.50
N VAL A 100 -0.55 13.11 5.16
CA VAL A 100 -1.86 13.39 5.73
C VAL A 100 -2.16 12.37 6.81
N SER A 101 -2.64 12.85 7.96
CA SER A 101 -3.16 12.02 9.05
C SER A 101 -4.68 12.11 9.06
N ILE A 102 -5.36 10.98 9.14
CA ILE A 102 -6.82 10.87 9.13
C ILE A 102 -7.25 10.03 10.34
N ASP A 103 -8.23 10.53 11.09
CA ASP A 103 -8.90 9.76 12.13
C ASP A 103 -9.80 8.69 11.49
N MET A 104 -9.48 7.41 11.69
CA MET A 104 -10.18 6.30 11.02
C MET A 104 -11.63 6.14 11.47
N LYS A 105 -11.96 6.56 12.70
CA LYS A 105 -13.33 6.46 13.20
C LYS A 105 -14.26 7.47 12.53
N SER A 106 -13.80 8.70 12.31
CA SER A 106 -14.62 9.80 11.79
C SER A 106 -14.38 10.11 10.31
N GLY A 107 -13.30 9.62 9.71
CA GLY A 107 -12.88 10.00 8.36
C GLY A 107 -12.43 11.46 8.25
N LYS A 108 -12.11 12.12 9.37
CA LYS A 108 -11.68 13.51 9.37
C LYS A 108 -10.16 13.59 9.25
N ILE A 109 -9.69 14.44 8.34
CA ILE A 109 -8.27 14.82 8.27
C ILE A 109 -7.90 15.54 9.57
N SER A 110 -6.98 14.96 10.33
CA SER A 110 -6.49 15.51 11.61
C SER A 110 -5.26 16.39 11.46
N GLY A 111 -4.58 16.32 10.31
CA GLY A 111 -3.40 17.15 10.04
C GLY A 111 -2.71 16.80 8.73
N ARG A 112 -1.97 17.78 8.20
CA ARG A 112 -1.10 17.65 7.02
C ARG A 112 0.30 18.10 7.41
N LEU A 113 1.30 17.29 7.09
CA LEU A 113 2.70 17.62 7.31
C LEU A 113 3.42 17.66 5.97
N LYS A 114 3.73 18.87 5.50
CA LYS A 114 4.60 19.06 4.34
C LYS A 114 6.02 18.60 4.65
N ILE A 115 6.63 17.85 3.74
CA ILE A 115 8.05 17.48 3.80
C ILE A 115 8.81 18.38 2.83
N GLU A 116 9.64 19.28 3.38
CA GLU A 116 10.39 20.22 2.56
C GLU A 116 11.36 19.49 1.62
N GLY A 117 11.33 19.89 0.34
CA GLY A 117 12.14 19.29 -0.71
C GLY A 117 11.59 17.99 -1.32
N ALA A 118 10.53 17.40 -0.74
CA ALA A 118 9.94 16.18 -1.28
C ALA A 118 9.37 16.39 -2.69
N LYS A 119 9.45 15.35 -3.52
CA LYS A 119 8.96 15.38 -4.91
C LYS A 119 7.88 14.36 -5.20
N PHE A 120 8.00 13.17 -4.66
CA PHE A 120 7.03 12.11 -4.89
C PHE A 120 7.02 11.13 -3.71
N LEU A 121 6.38 11.56 -2.62
CA LEU A 121 6.13 10.70 -1.48
C LEU A 121 5.23 9.54 -1.92
N ASN A 122 5.71 8.31 -1.76
CA ASN A 122 4.99 7.13 -2.24
C ASN A 122 4.36 6.29 -1.13
N ASP A 123 5.12 5.60 -0.30
CA ASP A 123 4.56 4.66 0.67
C ASP A 123 5.00 4.97 2.10
N PRO A 124 4.09 5.02 3.10
CA PRO A 124 4.46 5.02 4.49
C PRO A 124 4.71 3.61 5.04
N ALA A 125 5.57 3.50 6.05
CA ALA A 125 5.67 2.32 6.92
C ALA A 125 5.83 2.76 8.37
N ILE A 126 5.16 2.10 9.31
CA ILE A 126 5.06 2.60 10.69
C ILE A 126 5.70 1.63 11.67
N ALA A 127 6.61 2.15 12.51
CA ALA A 127 7.20 1.40 13.61
C ALA A 127 6.26 1.31 14.83
N PRO A 128 6.44 0.32 15.74
CA PRO A 128 5.64 0.18 16.95
C PRO A 128 5.64 1.42 17.87
N ASP A 129 6.68 2.25 17.81
CA ASP A 129 6.78 3.48 18.59
C ASP A 129 6.05 4.68 17.95
N GLY A 130 5.38 4.46 16.81
CA GLY A 130 4.66 5.49 16.07
C GLY A 130 5.53 6.30 15.10
N THR A 131 6.80 5.97 14.94
CA THR A 131 7.63 6.59 13.88
C THR A 131 7.11 6.17 12.51
N VAL A 132 6.80 7.15 11.66
CA VAL A 132 6.36 6.93 10.28
C VAL A 132 7.56 7.12 9.35
N TYR A 133 7.95 6.10 8.61
CA TYR A 133 8.92 6.20 7.52
C TYR A 133 8.17 6.43 6.22
N VAL A 134 8.72 7.23 5.32
CA VAL A 134 8.07 7.58 4.05
C VAL A 134 9.10 7.60 2.94
N SER A 135 8.83 6.89 1.85
CA SER A 135 9.67 6.93 0.65
C SER A 135 9.39 8.19 -0.15
N ASP A 136 10.43 8.82 -0.68
CA ASP A 136 10.37 9.80 -1.76
C ASP A 136 11.10 9.24 -2.97
N SER A 137 10.32 8.76 -3.94
CA SER A 137 10.85 7.99 -5.06
C SER A 137 11.70 8.84 -5.99
N LEU A 138 11.31 10.09 -6.27
CA LEU A 138 11.99 10.93 -7.25
C LEU A 138 13.23 11.64 -6.69
N THR A 139 13.33 11.80 -5.36
CA THR A 139 14.57 12.32 -4.72
C THR A 139 15.47 11.20 -4.21
N SER A 140 15.09 9.94 -4.38
CA SER A 140 15.78 8.76 -3.83
C SER A 140 16.12 8.93 -2.34
N THR A 141 15.09 9.28 -1.56
CA THR A 141 15.20 9.59 -0.13
C THR A 141 14.16 8.80 0.67
N ILE A 142 14.48 8.44 1.91
CA ILE A 142 13.50 7.96 2.89
C ILE A 142 13.50 8.94 4.06
N HIS A 143 12.32 9.48 4.36
CA HIS A 143 12.07 10.35 5.49
C HIS A 143 11.62 9.55 6.70
N SER A 144 11.84 10.09 7.90
CA SER A 144 11.24 9.64 9.14
C SER A 144 10.48 10.79 9.78
N ILE A 145 9.27 10.52 10.26
CA ILE A 145 8.40 11.45 10.96
C ILE A 145 8.21 10.94 12.37
N LYS A 146 8.56 11.78 13.35
CA LYS A 146 8.37 11.47 14.76
C LYS A 146 7.98 12.74 15.50
N ASN A 147 6.96 12.66 16.34
CA ASN A 147 6.43 13.80 17.10
C ASN A 147 6.11 15.02 16.21
N GLY A 148 5.52 14.76 15.03
CA GLY A 148 5.14 15.80 14.07
C GLY A 148 6.29 16.46 13.31
N ARG A 149 7.52 15.94 13.40
CA ARG A 149 8.69 16.49 12.70
C ARG A 149 9.28 15.47 11.74
N ALA A 150 9.52 15.90 10.50
CA ALA A 150 10.21 15.12 9.49
C ALA A 150 11.73 15.30 9.59
N SER A 151 12.46 14.22 9.32
CA SER A 151 13.92 14.20 9.16
C SER A 151 14.30 13.19 8.07
N VAL A 152 15.52 13.28 7.52
CA VAL A 152 16.02 12.28 6.56
C VAL A 152 16.55 11.07 7.32
N LEU A 153 16.06 9.87 6.98
CA LEU A 153 16.59 8.61 7.47
C LEU A 153 17.79 8.16 6.63
N ALA A 154 17.63 8.19 5.31
CA ALA A 154 18.63 7.80 4.32
C ALA A 154 18.33 8.52 3.00
N SER A 155 19.37 8.78 2.20
CA SER A 155 19.23 9.43 0.89
C SER A 155 20.41 9.08 0.02
N GLY A 156 20.17 8.80 -1.26
CA GLY A 156 21.22 8.53 -2.23
C GLY A 156 20.81 7.48 -3.27
N PRO A 157 21.62 7.31 -4.33
CA PRO A 157 21.34 6.37 -5.41
C PRO A 157 21.32 4.91 -4.95
N GLU A 158 21.95 4.57 -3.83
CA GLU A 158 21.92 3.23 -3.22
C GLU A 158 20.52 2.81 -2.75
N LEU A 159 19.59 3.75 -2.59
CA LEU A 159 18.20 3.45 -2.27
C LEU A 159 17.38 3.02 -3.48
N GLU A 160 17.92 3.18 -4.69
CA GLU A 160 17.33 2.74 -5.95
C GLU A 160 15.91 3.30 -6.19
N SER A 161 15.66 4.57 -5.83
CA SER A 161 14.34 5.20 -5.89
C SER A 161 13.32 4.39 -5.07
N PRO A 162 13.36 4.51 -3.73
CA PRO A 162 12.53 3.70 -2.85
C PRO A 162 11.05 3.95 -3.15
N ASN A 163 10.25 2.89 -3.21
CA ASN A 163 8.84 2.96 -3.55
C ASN A 163 7.99 2.39 -2.40
N GLY A 164 7.55 1.13 -2.45
CA GLY A 164 6.84 0.47 -1.36
C GLY A 164 7.72 0.21 -0.14
N LEU A 165 7.14 0.39 1.05
CA LEU A 165 7.79 0.25 2.34
C LEU A 165 7.02 -0.69 3.27
N CYS A 166 7.75 -1.51 4.01
CA CYS A 166 7.17 -2.31 5.09
C CYS A 166 8.11 -2.35 6.30
N PHE A 167 7.58 -2.09 7.50
CA PHE A 167 8.37 -2.13 8.72
C PHE A 167 8.16 -3.44 9.48
N ARG A 168 9.25 -4.13 9.85
CA ARG A 168 9.17 -5.32 10.69
C ARG A 168 10.45 -5.56 11.49
N GLN A 169 10.29 -5.84 12.79
CA GLN A 169 11.38 -6.28 13.67
C GLN A 169 12.65 -5.37 13.62
N GLY A 170 12.45 -4.04 13.62
CA GLY A 170 13.56 -3.08 13.60
C GLY A 170 14.21 -2.89 12.23
N ARG A 171 13.62 -3.45 11.17
CA ARG A 171 14.05 -3.30 9.78
C ARG A 171 12.97 -2.60 8.98
N LEU A 172 13.39 -1.68 8.14
CA LEU A 172 12.55 -1.09 7.10
C LEU A 172 12.86 -1.79 5.78
N TYR A 173 11.94 -2.60 5.31
CA TYR A 173 12.02 -3.28 4.02
C TYR A 173 11.55 -2.34 2.92
N VAL A 174 12.22 -2.39 1.78
CA VAL A 174 11.97 -1.51 0.65
C VAL A 174 11.83 -2.33 -0.62
N ALA A 175 10.77 -2.07 -1.36
CA ALA A 175 10.65 -2.40 -2.78
C ALA A 175 11.06 -1.15 -3.57
N ALA A 176 12.16 -1.24 -4.28
CA ALA A 176 12.71 -0.10 -5.01
C ALA A 176 12.27 -0.11 -6.47
N TRP A 177 11.99 1.06 -7.04
CA TRP A 177 11.61 1.20 -8.44
C TRP A 177 12.79 0.91 -9.38
N GLY A 178 14.01 1.27 -8.96
CA GLY A 178 15.20 1.31 -9.79
C GLY A 178 15.69 2.74 -10.01
N LEU A 179 16.91 2.89 -10.51
CA LEU A 179 17.53 4.22 -10.69
C LEU A 179 16.74 5.06 -11.70
N THR A 180 16.07 6.13 -11.24
CA THR A 180 15.26 6.99 -12.09
C THR A 180 15.16 8.42 -11.57
N SER A 181 14.85 9.34 -12.47
CA SER A 181 14.46 10.73 -12.16
C SER A 181 13.14 11.14 -12.84
N ASP A 182 12.60 10.29 -13.71
CA ASP A 182 11.47 10.58 -14.61
C ASP A 182 10.60 9.32 -14.88
N TRP A 183 10.72 8.30 -14.03
CA TRP A 183 10.11 6.96 -14.13
C TRP A 183 10.66 6.06 -15.24
N ASN A 184 11.51 6.58 -16.13
CA ASN A 184 12.23 5.77 -17.10
C ASN A 184 13.51 5.23 -16.45
N THR A 185 13.60 3.92 -16.26
CA THR A 185 14.80 3.29 -15.66
C THR A 185 15.47 2.33 -16.62
N LYS A 186 16.81 2.37 -16.62
CA LYS A 186 17.65 1.35 -17.27
C LYS A 186 18.11 0.27 -16.28
N VAL A 187 17.98 0.52 -14.99
CA VAL A 187 18.43 -0.36 -13.91
C VAL A 187 17.26 -0.60 -12.97
N PRO A 188 16.57 -1.75 -13.09
CA PRO A 188 15.46 -2.08 -12.20
C PRO A 188 15.88 -2.10 -10.74
N GLY A 189 14.91 -2.01 -9.84
CA GLY A 189 15.17 -2.01 -8.40
C GLY A 189 15.25 -3.39 -7.78
N ARG A 190 15.65 -3.41 -6.53
CA ARG A 190 15.76 -4.59 -5.66
C ARG A 190 14.79 -4.53 -4.50
N ILE A 191 14.62 -5.68 -3.85
CA ILE A 191 14.14 -5.74 -2.46
C ILE A 191 15.35 -5.71 -1.55
N TYR A 192 15.33 -4.83 -0.56
CA TYR A 192 16.33 -4.76 0.49
C TYR A 192 15.69 -4.36 1.82
N TYR A 193 16.49 -4.33 2.89
CA TYR A 193 16.10 -3.67 4.11
C TYR A 193 17.19 -2.76 4.66
N ILE A 194 16.77 -1.75 5.41
CA ILE A 194 17.60 -0.90 6.24
C ILE A 194 17.40 -1.33 7.70
N ASP A 195 18.47 -1.73 8.36
CA ASP A 195 18.43 -1.93 9.81
C ASP A 195 18.38 -0.56 10.51
N ILE A 196 17.33 -0.29 11.28
CA ILE A 196 17.08 1.06 11.82
C ILE A 196 18.15 1.52 12.80
N LYS A 197 18.79 0.59 13.52
CA LYS A 197 19.82 0.91 14.52
C LYS A 197 21.16 1.21 13.86
N SER A 198 21.62 0.30 13.00
CA SER A 198 22.94 0.38 12.36
C SER A 198 22.95 1.17 11.06
N LYS A 199 21.78 1.48 10.49
CA LYS A 199 21.58 2.09 9.16
C LYS A 199 22.13 1.26 8.00
N LYS A 200 22.52 0.01 8.25
CA LYS A 200 23.05 -0.87 7.22
C LYS A 200 21.95 -1.29 6.24
N ILE A 201 22.22 -1.12 4.95
CA ILE A 201 21.41 -1.64 3.86
C ILE A 201 21.84 -3.09 3.57
N THR A 202 20.88 -3.99 3.43
CA THR A 202 21.11 -5.39 3.05
C THR A 202 20.14 -5.82 1.97
N HIS A 203 20.67 -6.22 0.81
CA HIS A 203 19.86 -6.71 -0.29
C HIS A 203 19.28 -8.10 0.00
N ILE A 204 17.98 -8.26 -0.23
CA ILE A 204 17.30 -9.56 -0.23
C ILE A 204 17.46 -10.19 -1.60
N THR A 205 17.09 -9.47 -2.66
CA THR A 205 17.29 -9.93 -4.04
C THR A 205 18.72 -9.61 -4.49
N LYS A 206 19.49 -10.64 -4.84
CA LYS A 206 20.89 -10.49 -5.28
C LYS A 206 21.02 -9.71 -6.59
N LYS A 207 20.04 -9.85 -7.48
CA LYS A 207 19.93 -9.14 -8.75
C LYS A 207 18.72 -8.21 -8.72
N PRO A 208 18.70 -7.14 -9.55
CA PRO A 208 17.49 -6.37 -9.81
C PRO A 208 16.33 -7.27 -10.21
N LEU A 209 15.12 -6.95 -9.72
CA LEU A 209 13.92 -7.74 -9.97
C LEU A 209 12.97 -7.07 -10.96
N GLY A 210 12.69 -5.77 -10.80
CA GLY A 210 11.70 -5.07 -11.61
C GLY A 210 11.50 -3.60 -11.19
N ASN A 211 10.48 -2.97 -11.75
CA ASN A 211 10.02 -1.64 -11.32
C ASN A 211 9.05 -1.82 -10.16
N LEU A 212 9.62 -2.09 -8.98
CA LEU A 212 8.84 -2.55 -7.84
C LEU A 212 8.03 -1.40 -7.25
N ASP A 213 6.80 -1.71 -6.89
CA ASP A 213 5.84 -0.75 -6.33
C ASP A 213 5.51 -1.15 -4.89
N GLY A 214 4.44 -1.90 -4.67
CA GLY A 214 4.02 -2.33 -3.33
C GLY A 214 4.81 -3.48 -2.75
N LEU A 215 4.86 -3.53 -1.42
CA LEU A 215 5.56 -4.54 -0.65
C LEU A 215 4.79 -4.98 0.60
N GLU A 216 4.42 -6.25 0.62
CA GLU A 216 3.73 -6.87 1.77
C GLU A 216 4.40 -8.16 2.22
N PHE A 217 4.11 -8.59 3.44
CA PHE A 217 4.46 -9.93 3.92
C PHE A 217 3.25 -10.86 3.83
N ASP A 218 3.47 -12.07 3.31
CA ASP A 218 2.50 -13.15 3.47
C ASP A 218 2.55 -13.74 4.90
N LYS A 219 1.58 -14.60 5.22
CA LYS A 219 1.53 -15.28 6.54
C LYS A 219 2.73 -16.18 6.83
N ASN A 220 3.50 -16.56 5.81
CA ASN A 220 4.68 -17.41 5.89
C ASN A 220 5.99 -16.60 5.89
N ASN A 221 5.92 -15.27 6.00
CA ASN A 221 7.06 -14.34 5.98
C ASN A 221 7.81 -14.26 4.64
N LYS A 222 7.16 -14.62 3.53
CA LYS A 222 7.65 -14.25 2.19
C LYS A 222 7.20 -12.83 1.86
N PHE A 223 7.95 -12.19 0.98
CA PHE A 223 7.56 -10.92 0.40
C PHE A 223 6.58 -11.16 -0.74
N LEU A 224 5.51 -10.39 -0.77
CA LEU A 224 4.66 -10.17 -1.93
C LEU A 224 5.06 -8.81 -2.48
N VAL A 225 5.40 -8.73 -3.76
CA VAL A 225 5.85 -7.47 -4.37
C VAL A 225 5.27 -7.31 -5.76
N SER A 226 4.70 -6.15 -6.05
CA SER A 226 4.22 -5.82 -7.39
C SER A 226 5.34 -5.19 -8.23
N ASP A 227 5.25 -5.37 -9.54
CA ASP A 227 6.06 -4.71 -10.55
C ASP A 227 5.12 -4.00 -11.51
N TRP A 228 5.13 -2.67 -11.39
CA TRP A 228 4.18 -1.80 -12.05
C TRP A 228 4.34 -1.86 -13.57
N VAL A 229 5.59 -1.86 -14.06
CA VAL A 229 5.89 -1.87 -15.49
C VAL A 229 5.56 -3.22 -16.11
N ALA A 230 5.92 -4.33 -15.45
CA ALA A 230 5.67 -5.66 -15.98
C ALA A 230 4.23 -6.15 -15.79
N GLY A 231 3.44 -5.51 -14.91
CA GLY A 231 2.09 -5.97 -14.57
C GLY A 231 2.11 -7.32 -13.85
N ARG A 232 3.02 -7.49 -12.88
CA ARG A 232 3.22 -8.79 -12.20
C ARG A 232 3.24 -8.63 -10.69
N VAL A 233 2.90 -9.71 -9.99
CA VAL A 233 3.20 -9.86 -8.57
C VAL A 233 4.11 -11.07 -8.37
N TYR A 234 5.17 -10.88 -7.61
CA TYR A 234 6.12 -11.91 -7.23
C TYR A 234 5.92 -12.31 -5.77
N SER A 235 6.09 -13.59 -5.48
CA SER A 235 6.45 -14.08 -4.15
C SER A 235 7.96 -14.21 -4.08
N VAL A 236 8.60 -13.61 -3.08
CA VAL A 236 10.06 -13.66 -2.88
C VAL A 236 10.37 -14.20 -1.48
N ASP A 237 11.24 -15.20 -1.40
CA ASP A 237 11.67 -15.75 -0.12
C ASP A 237 12.76 -14.90 0.56
N ALA A 238 13.10 -15.23 1.81
CA ALA A 238 14.15 -14.53 2.56
C ALA A 238 15.56 -14.65 1.95
N LYS A 239 15.78 -15.56 0.99
CA LYS A 239 17.05 -15.73 0.25
C LYS A 239 17.04 -14.96 -1.09
N GLY A 240 15.94 -14.26 -1.41
CA GLY A 240 15.77 -13.50 -2.64
C GLY A 240 15.35 -14.32 -3.85
N VAL A 241 14.88 -15.55 -3.67
CA VAL A 241 14.35 -16.36 -4.77
C VAL A 241 12.92 -15.90 -5.07
N SER A 242 12.70 -15.41 -6.29
CA SER A 242 11.42 -14.88 -6.74
C SER A 242 10.65 -15.86 -7.64
N LYS A 243 9.32 -15.91 -7.47
CA LYS A 243 8.38 -16.62 -8.36
C LYS A 243 7.23 -15.67 -8.71
N VAL A 244 6.84 -15.60 -9.98
CA VAL A 244 5.60 -14.91 -10.40
C VAL A 244 4.40 -15.69 -9.86
N ILE A 245 3.52 -15.00 -9.11
CA ILE A 245 2.29 -15.58 -8.56
C ILE A 245 1.02 -14.98 -9.17
N HIS A 246 1.14 -13.83 -9.82
CA HIS A 246 0.06 -13.21 -10.60
C HIS A 246 0.66 -12.42 -11.77
N ALA A 247 -0.07 -12.36 -12.88
CA ALA A 247 0.27 -11.58 -14.06
C ALA A 247 -1.00 -10.95 -14.65
N GLY A 248 -0.93 -9.65 -14.93
CA GLY A 248 -1.99 -8.85 -15.50
C GLY A 248 -1.42 -7.78 -16.43
N SER A 249 -2.15 -6.68 -16.54
CA SER A 249 -1.72 -5.51 -17.31
C SER A 249 -0.71 -4.66 -16.53
N GLN A 250 0.06 -3.83 -17.24
CA GLN A 250 0.87 -2.78 -16.63
C GLN A 250 0.03 -1.93 -15.67
N GLY A 251 0.58 -1.58 -14.51
CA GLY A 251 -0.04 -0.70 -13.53
C GLY A 251 -0.59 -1.40 -12.30
N ILE A 252 -0.11 -2.60 -11.96
CA ILE A 252 -0.32 -3.16 -10.61
C ILE A 252 0.55 -2.37 -9.65
N ALA A 253 -0.06 -1.48 -8.88
CA ALA A 253 0.62 -0.55 -7.97
C ALA A 253 0.78 -1.13 -6.56
N ASP A 254 0.63 -0.33 -5.50
CA ASP A 254 0.89 -0.76 -4.13
C ASP A 254 -0.18 -1.71 -3.58
N ILE A 255 0.21 -2.97 -3.39
CA ILE A 255 -0.68 -4.10 -3.06
C ILE A 255 -0.98 -4.20 -1.56
N GLY A 256 -2.13 -4.79 -1.23
CA GLY A 256 -2.47 -5.19 0.13
C GLY A 256 -2.64 -6.70 0.25
N TYR A 257 -2.57 -7.23 1.48
CA TYR A 257 -2.77 -8.65 1.75
C TYR A 257 -3.65 -8.88 2.98
N VAL A 258 -4.61 -9.80 2.88
CA VAL A 258 -5.49 -10.23 3.98
C VAL A 258 -5.07 -11.64 4.42
N PRO A 259 -4.30 -11.78 5.52
CA PRO A 259 -3.68 -13.06 5.90
C PRO A 259 -4.68 -14.16 6.24
N SER A 260 -5.83 -13.81 6.84
CA SER A 260 -6.86 -14.78 7.24
C SER A 260 -7.56 -15.46 6.06
N LEU A 261 -7.45 -14.87 4.86
CA LEU A 261 -8.12 -15.33 3.64
C LEU A 261 -7.14 -15.75 2.54
N ASP A 262 -5.83 -15.61 2.80
CA ASP A 262 -4.78 -15.68 1.77
C ASP A 262 -5.08 -14.80 0.57
N LEU A 263 -5.67 -13.62 0.80
CA LEU A 263 -6.19 -12.77 -0.26
C LEU A 263 -5.19 -11.67 -0.58
N LEU A 264 -4.63 -11.69 -1.79
CA LEU A 264 -3.86 -10.60 -2.36
C LEU A 264 -4.83 -9.61 -3.00
N VAL A 265 -4.69 -8.33 -2.70
CA VAL A 265 -5.54 -7.25 -3.21
C VAL A 265 -4.66 -6.27 -4.00
N MET A 266 -5.03 -6.03 -5.25
CA MET A 266 -4.20 -5.38 -6.25
C MET A 266 -4.95 -4.17 -6.84
N PRO A 267 -4.45 -2.94 -6.63
CA PRO A 267 -4.91 -1.80 -7.40
C PRO A 267 -4.34 -1.88 -8.82
N ASN A 268 -5.21 -2.02 -9.81
CA ASN A 268 -4.85 -1.97 -11.23
C ASN A 268 -5.05 -0.53 -11.72
N MET A 269 -4.05 0.31 -11.50
CA MET A 269 -4.10 1.77 -11.65
C MET A 269 -4.56 2.21 -13.04
N LYS A 270 -4.00 1.62 -14.11
CA LYS A 270 -4.33 1.99 -15.50
C LYS A 270 -5.71 1.52 -15.94
N GLU A 271 -6.29 0.55 -15.24
CA GLU A 271 -7.61 -0.03 -15.53
C GLU A 271 -8.71 0.53 -14.62
N SER A 272 -8.38 1.41 -13.67
CA SER A 272 -9.31 1.96 -12.67
C SER A 272 -10.17 0.88 -11.99
N ARG A 273 -9.51 -0.18 -11.52
CA ARG A 273 -10.14 -1.28 -10.80
C ARG A 273 -9.26 -1.82 -9.68
N VAL A 274 -9.88 -2.41 -8.67
CA VAL A 274 -9.19 -3.22 -7.66
C VAL A 274 -9.59 -4.67 -7.87
N GLU A 275 -8.61 -5.55 -7.94
CA GLU A 275 -8.80 -7.00 -8.04
C GLU A 275 -8.28 -7.67 -6.78
N ALA A 276 -8.98 -8.68 -6.29
CA ALA A 276 -8.46 -9.53 -5.24
C ALA A 276 -8.49 -11.00 -5.67
N VAL A 277 -7.42 -11.72 -5.35
CA VAL A 277 -7.24 -13.13 -5.69
C VAL A 277 -6.64 -13.88 -4.52
N ARG A 278 -7.09 -15.11 -4.27
CA ARG A 278 -6.45 -15.97 -3.28
C ARG A 278 -5.10 -16.48 -3.80
N VAL A 279 -4.04 -16.31 -3.02
CA VAL A 279 -2.70 -16.80 -3.32
C VAL A 279 -2.47 -18.12 -2.57
N LYS A 280 -2.03 -19.16 -3.28
CA LYS A 280 -1.73 -20.49 -2.73
C LYS A 280 -0.23 -20.71 -2.54
#